data_AF-A0A931RPN8-F1
#
_entry.id   AF-A0A931RPN8-F1
#
_cell.length_a   1.000
_cell.length_b   1.000
_cell.length_c   1.000
_cell.angle_alpha   90.00
_cell.angle_beta   90.00
_cell.angle_gamma   90.00
#
_symmetry.space_group_name_H-M   'P 1'
#
loop_
_entity.id
_entity.type
_entity.pdbx_description
1 polymer ?
#
loop_
_entity_poly.entity_id
_entity_poly.type
_entity_poly.pdbx_seq_one_letter_code
_entity_poly.pdbx_strand_id
1 'polypeptide(L)'
;MSAWSFAIVNGRLAEVHFDERKKIYGHCYVAREEYKTKQELRWIDEDTKRLRIVYRNKKYRQVEKMKNGKLALVKHLKIAHFDTSKKNMSPAFDMAPDAIVWLNRDRKTKTR
;
A
#
# COMPACT_ATOMS: atom_id res chain seq x y z
N MET A 1 -16.35 -14.21 21.79
CA MET A 1 -16.49 -14.45 20.32
C MET A 1 -15.20 -14.01 19.64
N SER A 2 -14.49 -14.93 18.99
CA SER A 2 -13.24 -14.62 18.27
C SER A 2 -13.57 -13.97 16.92
N ALA A 3 -13.07 -12.76 16.69
CA ALA A 3 -13.25 -12.05 15.43
C ALA A 3 -11.97 -12.15 14.58
N TRP A 4 -12.11 -12.11 13.26
CA TRP A 4 -10.99 -12.07 12.33
C TRP A 4 -11.29 -11.08 11.18
N SER A 5 -10.24 -10.56 10.55
CA SER A 5 -10.32 -9.64 9.41
C SER A 5 -9.03 -9.72 8.59
N PHE A 6 -9.10 -9.34 7.32
CA PHE A 6 -7.91 -9.27 6.47
C PHE A 6 -7.14 -7.97 6.71
N ALA A 7 -5.82 -8.04 6.75
CA ALA A 7 -4.97 -6.87 6.86
C ALA A 7 -3.72 -7.02 6.00
N ILE A 8 -3.06 -5.89 5.76
CA ILE A 8 -1.69 -5.90 5.26
C ILE A 8 -0.76 -5.84 6.47
N VAL A 9 -0.06 -6.94 6.76
CA VAL A 9 0.97 -7.03 7.79
C VAL A 9 2.33 -7.00 7.11
N ASN A 10 3.16 -5.99 7.42
CA ASN A 10 4.50 -5.84 6.83
C ASN A 10 4.53 -5.89 5.30
N GLY A 11 3.48 -5.37 4.64
CA GLY A 11 3.37 -5.34 3.18
C GLY A 11 2.81 -6.62 2.54
N ARG A 12 2.44 -7.63 3.34
CA ARG A 12 1.87 -8.90 2.86
C ARG A 12 0.44 -9.07 3.35
N LEU A 13 -0.39 -9.75 2.56
CA LEU A 13 -1.74 -10.12 2.98
C LEU A 13 -1.67 -11.11 4.15
N ALA A 14 -2.44 -10.83 5.19
CA ALA A 14 -2.55 -11.70 6.35
C ALA A 14 -3.95 -11.67 6.92
N GLU A 15 -4.39 -12.81 7.44
CA GLU A 15 -5.53 -12.88 8.34
C GLU A 15 -5.07 -12.45 9.73
N VAL A 16 -5.82 -11.55 10.36
CA VAL A 16 -5.55 -11.04 11.70
C VAL A 16 -6.67 -11.47 12.61
N HIS A 17 -6.30 -12.10 13.72
CA HIS A 17 -7.27 -12.56 14.70
C HIS A 17 -7.29 -11.67 15.93
N PHE A 18 -8.50 -11.39 16.39
CA PHE A 18 -8.78 -10.53 17.52
C PHE A 18 -9.34 -11.34 18.69
N ASP A 19 -8.83 -11.02 19.86
CA ASP A 19 -9.36 -11.49 21.14
C ASP A 19 -10.62 -10.68 21.52
N GLU A 20 -11.31 -11.09 22.56
CA GLU A 20 -12.57 -10.47 23.04
C GLU A 20 -12.39 -9.00 23.42
N ARG A 21 -11.17 -8.59 23.75
CA ARG A 21 -10.79 -7.19 24.03
C ARG A 21 -10.43 -6.39 22.76
N LYS A 22 -10.76 -6.90 21.56
CA LYS A 22 -10.35 -6.35 20.25
C LYS A 22 -8.83 -6.18 20.10
N LYS A 23 -8.05 -6.95 20.86
CA LYS A 23 -6.59 -6.96 20.76
C LYS A 23 -6.17 -8.03 19.76
N ILE A 24 -5.22 -7.68 18.91
CA ILE A 24 -4.62 -8.64 17.98
C ILE A 24 -3.78 -9.62 18.77
N TYR A 25 -4.11 -10.91 18.70
CA TYR A 25 -3.31 -11.96 19.34
C TYR A 25 -2.40 -12.69 18.34
N GLY A 26 -2.78 -12.72 17.07
CA GLY A 26 -2.03 -13.45 16.04
C GLY A 26 -2.37 -12.96 14.63
N HIS A 27 -1.48 -13.30 13.69
CA HIS A 27 -1.73 -13.17 12.27
C HIS A 27 -1.18 -14.38 11.51
N CYS A 28 -1.81 -14.73 10.40
CA CYS A 28 -1.35 -15.77 9.48
C CYS A 28 -1.20 -15.16 8.09
N TYR A 29 -0.07 -15.41 7.42
CA TYR A 29 0.11 -14.97 6.04
C TYR A 29 -0.65 -15.89 5.11
N VAL A 30 -1.42 -15.30 4.21
CA VAL A 30 -2.26 -16.03 3.25
C VAL A 30 -2.04 -15.50 1.85
N ALA A 31 -2.15 -16.36 0.86
CA ALA A 31 -2.08 -15.99 -0.53
C ALA A 31 -3.46 -15.54 -1.02
N ARG A 32 -3.54 -14.50 -1.85
CA ARG A 32 -4.84 -14.02 -2.36
C ARG A 32 -5.51 -15.08 -3.24
N GLU A 33 -4.69 -15.90 -3.89
CA GLU A 33 -5.06 -16.97 -4.81
C GLU A 33 -5.79 -18.13 -4.12
N GLU A 34 -5.64 -18.28 -2.80
CA GLU A 34 -6.33 -19.31 -2.02
C GLU A 34 -7.84 -19.04 -1.92
N TYR A 35 -8.24 -17.77 -2.02
CA TYR A 35 -9.64 -17.35 -1.95
C TYR A 35 -10.26 -17.30 -3.34
N LYS A 36 -11.28 -18.12 -3.56
CA LYS A 36 -11.92 -18.28 -4.87
C LYS A 36 -13.24 -17.53 -4.99
N THR A 37 -13.88 -17.20 -3.86
CA THR A 37 -15.20 -16.57 -3.93
C THR A 37 -15.08 -15.06 -4.13
N LYS A 38 -16.00 -14.49 -4.93
CA LYS A 38 -16.06 -13.03 -5.16
C LYS A 38 -16.25 -12.24 -3.86
N GLN A 39 -16.92 -12.85 -2.88
CA GLN A 39 -17.18 -12.22 -1.59
C GLN A 39 -15.92 -12.11 -0.74
N GLU A 40 -15.12 -13.18 -0.63
CA GLU A 40 -13.84 -13.14 0.08
C GLU A 40 -12.88 -12.15 -0.56
N LEU A 41 -12.77 -12.16 -1.88
CA LEU A 41 -11.93 -11.21 -2.61
C LEU A 41 -12.35 -9.76 -2.35
N ARG A 42 -13.66 -9.51 -2.26
CA ARG A 42 -14.19 -8.20 -1.90
C ARG A 42 -13.85 -7.82 -0.46
N TRP A 43 -13.96 -8.74 0.50
CA TRP A 43 -13.56 -8.51 1.88
C TRP A 43 -12.07 -8.22 2.00
N ILE A 44 -11.21 -8.96 1.29
CA ILE A 44 -9.78 -8.69 1.21
C ILE A 44 -9.55 -7.25 0.74
N ASP A 45 -10.21 -6.82 -0.34
CA ASP A 45 -10.02 -5.48 -0.88
C ASP A 45 -10.55 -4.36 0.03
N GLU A 46 -11.68 -4.57 0.69
CA GLU A 46 -12.26 -3.60 1.62
C GLU A 46 -11.45 -3.48 2.91
N ASP A 47 -11.04 -4.62 3.48
CA ASP A 47 -10.33 -4.66 4.76
C ASP A 47 -8.86 -4.23 4.61
N THR A 48 -8.14 -4.68 3.57
CA THR A 48 -6.74 -4.27 3.33
C THR A 48 -6.58 -2.78 3.02
N LYS A 49 -7.67 -2.12 2.55
CA LYS A 49 -7.72 -0.66 2.39
C LYS A 49 -7.81 0.05 3.75
N ARG A 50 -8.43 -0.55 4.75
CA ARG A 50 -8.65 0.08 6.06
C ARG A 50 -7.54 -0.26 7.05
N LEU A 51 -7.07 -1.50 7.03
CA LEU A 51 -6.21 -2.06 8.06
C LEU A 51 -4.83 -2.41 7.50
N ARG A 52 -3.85 -1.59 7.83
CA ARG A 52 -2.42 -1.81 7.54
C ARG A 52 -1.66 -1.78 8.85
N ILE A 53 -0.89 -2.82 9.10
CA ILE A 53 -0.22 -3.05 10.37
C ILE A 53 1.24 -3.40 10.10
N VAL A 54 2.13 -2.91 10.97
CA VAL A 54 3.51 -3.33 11.03
C VAL A 54 3.68 -4.16 12.29
N TYR A 55 4.21 -5.37 12.13
CA TYR A 55 4.56 -6.25 13.24
C TYR A 55 6.09 -6.27 13.37
N ARG A 56 6.59 -5.69 14.48
CA ARG A 56 8.02 -5.65 14.81
C ARG A 56 8.21 -5.74 16.32
N ASN A 57 9.24 -6.47 16.76
CA ASN A 57 9.57 -6.65 18.19
C ASN A 57 8.36 -7.14 19.02
N LYS A 58 7.62 -8.12 18.49
CA LYS A 58 6.41 -8.69 19.10
C LYS A 58 5.26 -7.69 19.36
N LYS A 59 5.30 -6.52 18.72
CA LYS A 59 4.29 -5.47 18.86
C LYS A 59 3.66 -5.15 17.51
N TYR A 60 2.33 -5.04 17.50
CA TYR A 60 1.57 -4.57 16.35
C TYR A 60 1.47 -3.04 16.42
N ARG A 61 1.72 -2.36 15.30
CA ARG A 61 1.54 -0.92 15.13
C ARG A 61 0.68 -0.67 13.91
N GLN A 62 -0.41 0.07 14.06
CA GLN A 62 -1.21 0.47 12.92
C GLN A 62 -0.48 1.54 12.12
N VAL A 63 -0.42 1.36 10.81
CA VAL A 63 0.08 2.37 9.89
C VAL A 63 -1.09 3.29 9.59
N GLU A 64 -1.14 4.43 10.26
CA GLU A 64 -2.12 5.45 9.93
C GLU A 64 -1.90 5.90 8.48
N LYS A 65 -2.96 5.85 7.66
CA LYS A 65 -2.93 6.49 6.35
C LYS A 65 -2.80 7.99 6.58
N MET A 66 -1.79 8.60 5.95
CA MET A 66 -1.60 10.04 5.92
C MET A 66 -2.90 10.73 5.47
N LYS A 67 -3.59 11.41 6.38
CA LYS A 67 -4.56 12.45 6.01
C LYS A 67 -3.72 13.69 5.70
N ASN A 68 -3.60 14.01 4.41
CA ASN A 68 -3.07 15.29 3.89
C ASN A 68 -1.55 15.54 4.07
N GLY A 69 -0.69 14.69 3.50
CA GLY A 69 0.67 15.07 3.08
C GLY A 69 1.66 15.56 4.16
N LYS A 70 1.33 15.49 5.45
CA LYS A 70 2.26 15.81 6.55
C LYS A 70 2.45 14.58 7.42
N LEU A 71 3.67 14.07 7.40
CA LEU A 71 4.15 13.01 8.28
C LEU A 71 4.17 13.55 9.71
N ALA A 72 3.11 13.34 10.49
CA ALA A 72 3.15 13.52 11.93
C ALA A 72 3.94 12.34 12.53
N LEU A 73 5.27 12.39 12.39
CA LEU A 73 6.18 11.47 13.06
C LEU A 73 6.15 11.83 14.55
N VAL A 74 5.27 11.16 15.30
CA VAL A 74 5.12 11.38 16.74
C VAL A 74 6.37 10.87 17.46
N LYS A 75 7.21 11.86 17.79
CA LYS A 75 7.96 12.03 19.05
C LYS A 75 8.82 10.83 19.46
N HIS A 76 10.02 10.75 18.88
CA HIS A 76 11.30 10.78 19.60
C HIS A 76 12.42 10.91 18.56
N LEU A 77 13.32 11.86 18.79
CA LEU A 77 14.49 12.25 17.98
C LEU A 77 14.27 13.21 16.80
N LYS A 78 14.76 14.44 17.06
CA LYS A 78 15.38 15.42 16.16
C LYS A 78 14.69 15.68 14.82
N ILE A 79 13.98 16.80 14.82
CA ILE A 79 13.50 17.57 13.69
C ILE A 79 14.67 17.78 12.70
N ALA A 80 14.59 17.17 11.53
CA ALA A 80 15.21 17.72 10.33
C ALA A 80 14.05 18.30 9.51
N HIS A 81 13.98 19.63 9.43
CA HIS A 81 13.08 20.32 8.52
C HIS A 81 13.53 20.00 7.08
N PHE A 82 12.76 19.22 6.36
CA PHE A 82 12.90 19.09 4.92
C PHE A 82 11.80 19.91 4.25
N ASP A 83 12.21 21.04 3.69
CA ASP A 83 11.35 22.02 3.04
C ASP A 83 11.05 21.56 1.61
N THR A 84 9.80 21.19 1.32
CA THR A 84 9.33 20.93 -0.04
C THR A 84 8.39 22.02 -0.50
N SER A 85 8.88 23.25 -0.52
CA SER A 85 8.38 24.28 -1.41
C SER A 85 8.97 24.03 -2.80
N LYS A 86 8.16 23.47 -3.73
CA LYS A 86 7.97 24.00 -5.09
C LYS A 86 7.22 23.04 -6.03
N LYS A 87 6.23 23.66 -6.71
CA LYS A 87 5.60 23.34 -8.01
C LYS A 87 4.53 22.23 -7.98
N ASN A 88 3.23 22.57 -7.89
CA ASN A 88 2.39 23.13 -8.97
C ASN A 88 2.66 22.50 -10.34
N MET A 89 1.80 21.57 -10.76
CA MET A 89 0.96 21.74 -11.95
C MET A 89 -0.12 20.64 -12.02
N SER A 90 -1.33 21.10 -12.30
CA SER A 90 -2.62 20.42 -12.30
C SER A 90 -2.83 19.56 -13.57
N PRO A 91 -3.97 18.83 -13.66
CA PRO A 91 -4.16 17.65 -14.50
C PRO A 91 -4.77 17.98 -15.88
N ALA A 92 -4.53 17.10 -16.85
CA ALA A 92 -5.43 16.78 -17.96
C ALA A 92 -4.72 15.84 -18.93
N PHE A 93 -5.25 14.64 -19.15
CA PHE A 93 -5.36 14.06 -20.50
C PHE A 93 -6.27 12.83 -20.45
N ASP A 94 -7.58 13.09 -20.52
CA ASP A 94 -8.46 12.25 -21.31
C ASP A 94 -8.06 12.43 -22.77
N MET A 95 -7.59 11.37 -23.45
CA MET A 95 -7.77 11.20 -24.90
C MET A 95 -7.37 9.77 -25.30
N ALA A 96 -8.20 9.21 -26.17
CA ALA A 96 -8.33 7.80 -26.54
C ALA A 96 -7.23 7.32 -27.55
N PRO A 97 -7.25 6.03 -27.95
CA PRO A 97 -6.15 5.32 -28.61
C PRO A 97 -6.11 5.57 -30.13
N ASP A 98 -5.02 5.11 -30.77
CA ASP A 98 -4.75 5.07 -32.23
C ASP A 98 -3.81 6.16 -32.78
N ALA A 99 -2.52 5.98 -32.47
CA ALA A 99 -1.32 6.35 -33.26
C ALA A 99 -0.15 6.12 -32.28
N ILE A 100 0.88 5.31 -32.51
CA ILE A 100 1.84 5.37 -33.61
C ILE A 100 2.50 3.98 -33.63
N VAL A 101 2.14 3.17 -34.62
CA VAL A 101 3.07 2.24 -35.27
C VAL A 101 4.04 3.11 -36.06
N TRP A 102 5.32 2.70 -36.15
CA TRP A 102 6.45 3.30 -36.91
C TRP A 102 7.44 4.14 -36.10
N LEU A 103 8.53 3.49 -35.66
CA LEU A 103 9.92 3.82 -36.03
C LEU A 103 10.89 2.93 -35.24
N ASN A 104 10.89 1.63 -35.53
CA ASN A 104 12.04 0.77 -35.26
C ASN A 104 12.66 0.41 -36.62
N ARG A 105 13.48 1.31 -37.15
CA ARG A 105 14.31 1.03 -38.33
C ARG A 105 15.47 2.02 -38.39
N ASP A 106 16.67 1.47 -38.61
CA ASP A 106 17.92 2.14 -39.02
C ASP A 106 18.61 3.02 -37.95
N ARG A 107 19.92 3.03 -37.71
CA ARG A 107 21.16 2.42 -38.24
C ARG A 107 22.21 2.65 -37.14
N LYS A 108 23.01 1.65 -36.75
CA LYS A 108 24.36 1.38 -37.29
C LYS A 108 25.31 2.59 -37.36
N THR A 109 26.44 2.41 -36.65
CA THR A 109 27.84 2.72 -37.03
C THR A 109 28.50 4.07 -36.72
N LYS A 110 29.77 3.93 -36.31
CA LYS A 110 30.96 4.79 -36.39
C LYS A 110 31.21 5.74 -35.19
N THR A 111 32.16 5.44 -34.30
CA THR A 111 33.63 5.53 -34.45
C THR A 111 34.09 6.92 -34.92
N ARG A 112 34.68 7.71 -34.02
CA ARG A 112 36.13 8.00 -34.01
C ARG A 112 36.54 8.59 -32.66
#